data_AF-A0A2A2ISV1-F1
#
_entry.id   AF-A0A2A2ISV1-F1
#
_cell.length_a   1.000
_cell.length_b   1.000
_cell.length_c   1.000
_cell.angle_alpha   90.00
_cell.angle_beta   90.00
_cell.angle_gamma   90.00
#
_symmetry.space_group_name_H-M   'P 1'
#
loop_
_entity.id
_entity.type
_entity.pdbx_description
1 polymer ?
#
loop_
_entity_poly.entity_id
_entity_poly.type
_entity_poly.pdbx_seq_one_letter_code
_entity_poly.pdbx_strand_id
1 'polypeptide(L)' 'MYCDLNLVGHSEVTSIPGQGLAHYNCFITAQFQSRRFRGLDIAALSDSCLAQLKELVLTEANERNRDDGGADIELF' A
#
# COMPACT_ATOMS: atom_id res chain seq x y z
N MET A 1 -3.41 -1.60 -14.04
CA MET A 1 -3.32 -1.10 -15.44
C MET A 1 -3.16 0.42 -15.38
N TYR A 2 -2.23 1.00 -16.15
CA TYR A 2 -2.09 2.47 -16.27
C TYR A 2 -3.09 2.99 -17.31
N CYS A 3 -3.46 4.28 -17.23
CA CYS A 3 -4.35 4.89 -18.22
C CYS A 3 -3.55 5.51 -19.38
N ASP A 4 -4.23 5.72 -20.52
CA ASP A 4 -3.65 6.35 -21.72
C ASP A 4 -3.88 7.88 -21.76
N LEU A 5 -4.33 8.47 -20.65
CA LEU A 5 -4.56 9.91 -20.57
C LEU A 5 -3.24 10.67 -20.60
N ASN A 6 -3.26 11.88 -21.17
CA ASN A 6 -2.07 12.72 -21.19
C ASN A 6 -1.61 13.07 -19.76
N LEU A 7 -0.31 13.31 -19.62
CA LEU A 7 0.31 13.70 -18.34
C LEU A 7 0.61 15.21 -18.28
N VAL A 8 0.54 15.91 -19.42
CA VAL A 8 0.90 17.33 -19.52
C VAL A 8 -0.15 18.19 -18.82
N GLY A 9 0.29 19.01 -17.85
CA GLY A 9 -0.59 19.90 -17.09
C GLY A 9 -1.30 19.22 -15.90
N HIS A 10 -1.08 17.93 -15.66
CA HIS A 10 -1.54 17.25 -14.45
C HIS A 10 -0.52 17.40 -13.32
N SER A 11 -0.98 17.78 -12.13
CA SER A 11 -0.14 18.00 -10.95
C SER A 11 0.29 16.71 -10.27
N GLU A 12 -0.49 15.63 -10.39
CA GLU A 12 -0.26 14.36 -9.68
C GLU A 12 0.36 13.31 -10.61
N VAL A 13 1.63 13.49 -10.93
CA VAL A 13 2.43 12.54 -11.71
C VAL A 13 3.58 11.99 -10.88
N THR A 14 3.94 10.73 -11.13
CA THR A 14 5.05 10.06 -10.46
C THR A 14 5.96 9.37 -11.46
N SER A 15 7.26 9.33 -11.16
CA SER A 15 8.24 8.61 -11.96
C SER A 15 8.38 7.16 -11.47
N ILE A 16 8.33 6.23 -12.41
CA ILE A 16 8.44 4.81 -12.17
C ILE A 16 9.74 4.35 -12.82
N PRO A 17 10.74 3.89 -12.04
CA PRO A 17 12.00 3.41 -12.57
C PRO A 17 11.79 2.36 -13.67
N GLY A 18 12.40 2.58 -14.84
CA GLY A 18 12.31 1.67 -15.99
C GLY A 18 10.98 1.70 -16.76
N GLN A 19 9.97 2.47 -16.34
CA GLN A 19 8.67 2.56 -17.02
C GLN A 19 8.30 3.99 -17.47
N GLY A 20 8.91 5.02 -16.87
CA GLY A 20 8.66 6.42 -17.25
C GLY A 20 7.73 7.13 -16.26
N LEU A 21 6.80 7.94 -16.75
CA LEU A 21 5.88 8.73 -15.93
C LEU A 21 4.48 8.10 -15.96
N ALA A 22 3.75 8.21 -14.84
CA ALA A 22 2.34 7.84 -14.76
C ALA A 22 1.59 8.79 -13.84
N HIS A 23 0.26 8.87 -13.95
CA HIS A 23 -0.55 9.51 -12.91
C HIS A 23 -0.36 8.77 -11.59
N TYR A 24 -0.21 9.53 -10.51
CA TYR A 24 0.02 8.98 -9.18
C TYR A 24 -1.07 7.96 -8.79
N ASN A 25 -2.34 8.30 -9.03
CA ASN A 25 -3.47 7.41 -8.72
C ASN A 25 -3.42 6.11 -9.53
N CYS A 26 -3.08 6.17 -10.82
CA CYS A 26 -2.93 4.97 -11.65
C CYS A 26 -1.79 4.07 -11.13
N PHE A 27 -0.69 4.67 -10.66
CA PHE A 27 0.40 3.93 -10.02
C PHE A 27 -0.04 3.27 -8.71
N ILE A 28 -0.70 4.00 -7.81
CA ILE A 28 -1.20 3.44 -6.55
C ILE A 28 -2.21 2.32 -6.80
N THR A 29 -3.14 2.50 -7.73
CA THR A 29 -4.10 1.44 -8.11
C THR A 29 -3.38 0.21 -8.67
N ALA A 30 -2.37 0.40 -9.53
CA ALA A 30 -1.60 -0.71 -10.07
C ALA A 30 -0.83 -1.47 -8.97
N GLN A 31 -0.19 -0.76 -8.03
CA GLN A 31 0.47 -1.35 -6.88
C GLN A 31 -0.52 -2.18 -6.05
N PHE A 32 -1.68 -1.62 -5.70
CA PHE A 32 -2.71 -2.31 -4.92
C PHE A 32 -3.26 -3.56 -5.62
N GLN A 33 -3.55 -3.48 -6.93
CA GLN A 33 -3.97 -4.63 -7.73
C GLN A 33 -2.92 -5.75 -7.74
N SER A 34 -1.64 -5.39 -7.81
CA SER A 34 -0.53 -6.34 -7.71
C SER A 34 -0.22 -6.79 -6.28
N ARG A 35 -1.00 -6.35 -5.29
CA ARG A 35 -0.73 -6.54 -3.85
C ARG A 35 0.71 -6.15 -3.47
N ARG A 36 1.18 -5.04 -4.05
CA ARG A 36 2.49 -4.45 -3.72
C ARG A 36 2.28 -3.21 -2.88
N PHE A 37 3.03 -3.11 -1.79
CA PHE A 37 2.99 -1.96 -0.90
C PHE A 37 4.40 -1.46 -0.64
N ARG A 38 4.74 -0.28 -1.18
CA ARG A 38 6.05 0.39 -0.98
C ARG A 38 7.26 -0.53 -1.15
N GLY A 39 7.24 -1.36 -2.20
CA GLY A 39 8.34 -2.29 -2.51
C GLY A 39 8.20 -3.69 -1.88
N LEU A 40 7.26 -3.88 -0.95
CA LEU A 40 6.89 -5.21 -0.46
C LEU A 40 5.92 -5.87 -1.46
N ASP A 41 6.31 -7.02 -2.00
CA ASP A 41 5.42 -7.85 -2.81
C ASP A 41 4.66 -8.84 -1.93
N ILE A 42 3.46 -8.43 -1.48
CA ILE A 42 2.64 -9.24 -0.58
C ILE A 42 2.16 -10.51 -1.29
N ALA A 43 1.96 -10.46 -2.61
CA ALA A 43 1.58 -11.63 -3.40
C ALA A 43 2.66 -12.73 -3.43
N ALA A 44 3.92 -12.38 -3.15
CA ALA A 44 5.04 -13.32 -3.13
C ALA A 44 5.29 -13.94 -1.74
N LEU A 45 4.56 -13.51 -0.70
CA LEU A 45 4.70 -14.07 0.64
C LEU A 45 4.06 -15.46 0.72
N SER A 46 4.70 -16.36 1.46
CA SER A 46 4.03 -17.60 1.89
C SER A 46 2.93 -17.29 2.90
N ASP A 47 1.99 -18.21 3.07
CA ASP A 47 0.89 -18.08 4.04
C ASP A 47 1.42 -17.82 5.47
N SER A 48 2.53 -18.45 5.84
CA SER A 48 3.17 -18.23 7.16
C SER A 48 3.72 -16.81 7.31
N CYS A 49 4.38 -16.28 6.28
CA CYS A 49 4.91 -14.91 6.30
C CYS A 49 3.79 -13.88 6.24
N LEU A 50 2.72 -14.16 5.49
CA LEU A 50 1.55 -13.31 5.42
C LEU A 50 0.83 -13.23 6.79
N ALA A 51 0.70 -14.37 7.49
CA ALA A 51 0.14 -14.39 8.84
C ALA A 51 0.99 -13.54 9.80
N GLN A 52 2.32 -13.69 9.78
CA GLN A 52 3.21 -12.86 10.61
C GLN A 52 3.11 -11.37 10.27
N LEU A 53 3.03 -11.01 8.98
CA LEU A 53 2.83 -9.63 8.54
C LEU A 53 1.50 -9.07 9.08
N LYS A 54 0.43 -9.86 9.07
CA LYS A 54 -0.87 -9.47 9.64
C LYS A 54 -0.71 -9.13 11.13
N GLU A 55 -0.07 -10.00 11.92
CA GLU A 55 0.14 -9.77 13.36
C GLU A 55 0.96 -8.50 13.64
N LEU A 56 2.01 -8.25 12.86
CA LEU A 56 2.80 -7.01 12.98
C LEU A 56 1.97 -5.76 12.70
N VAL A 57 1.14 -5.79 11.66
CA VAL A 57 0.26 -4.67 11.30
C VAL A 57 -0.78 -4.41 12.39
N LEU A 58 -1.39 -5.48 12.95
CA LEU A 58 -2.35 -5.37 14.05
C LEU A 58 -1.69 -4.79 15.31
N THR A 59 -0.49 -5.26 15.65
CA THR A 59 0.26 -4.76 16.81
C THR A 59 0.53 -3.27 16.68
N GLU A 60 1.01 -2.81 15.52
CA GLU A 60 1.27 -1.40 15.26
C GLU A 60 -0.02 -0.55 15.28
N ALA A 61 -1.12 -1.06 14.71
CA ALA A 61 -2.40 -0.36 14.71
C ALA A 61 -2.92 -0.18 16.15
N ASN A 62 -2.85 -1.23 16.97
CA ASN A 62 -3.23 -1.20 18.37
C ASN A 62 -2.36 -0.22 19.17
N GLU A 63 -1.05 -0.18 18.96
CA GLU A 63 -0.16 0.77 19.63
C GLU A 63 -0.46 2.22 19.24
N ARG A 64 -0.80 2.51 17.98
CA ARG A 64 -1.18 3.86 17.55
C ARG A 64 -2.52 4.33 18.11
N ASN A 65 -3.49 3.42 18.23
CA ASN A 65 -4.81 3.73 18.79
C ASN A 65 -4.79 3.84 20.32
N ARG A 66 -3.76 3.29 20.98
CA ARG A 66 -3.58 3.35 22.44
C ARG A 66 -3.46 4.78 22.98
N ASP A 67 -2.88 5.68 22.20
CA ASP A 67 -2.70 7.09 22.59
C ASP A 67 -3.94 7.97 22.36
N ASP A 68 -4.96 7.50 21.62
CA ASP A 68 -6.17 8.28 21.30
C ASP A 68 -7.32 8.11 22.31
N GLY A 69 -7.04 7.46 23.46
CA GLY A 69 -7.89 7.50 24.66
C GLY A 69 -9.30 6.90 24.56
N GLY A 70 -9.67 6.25 23.45
CA GLY A 70 -11.04 5.78 23.22
C GLY A 70 -11.15 4.49 22.41
N ALA A 71 -11.41 3.40 23.14
CA ALA A 71 -12.15 2.20 22.76
C ALA A 71 -11.62 1.28 21.64
N ASP A 72 -11.70 -0.02 21.96
CA ASP A 72 -11.55 -1.22 21.11
C ASP A 72 -10.14 -1.55 20.61
N ILE A 73 -9.37 -2.20 21.50
CA ILE A 73 -8.25 -3.06 21.12
C ILE A 73 -8.83 -4.28 20.39
N GLU A 74 -8.74 -4.31 19.07
CA GLU A 74 -9.08 -5.53 18.31
C GLU A 74 -8.03 -6.60 18.61
N LEU A 75 -8.47 -7.72 19.18
CA LEU A 75 -7.60 -8.78 19.66
C LEU A 75 -7.65 -10.09 18.86
N PHE A 76 -8.29 -10.23 17.70
CA PHE A 76 -8.33 -11.55 17.00
C PHE A 76 -8.55 -11.42 15.48
#